data_AF-A0AAN8B478-F1
#
_entry.id   AF-A0AAN8B478-F1
#
_cell.length_a   1.000
_cell.length_b   1.000
_cell.length_c   1.000
_cell.angle_alpha   90.00
_cell.angle_beta   90.00
_cell.angle_gamma   90.00
#
_symmetry.space_group_name_H-M   'P 1'
#
loop_
_entity.id
_entity.type
_entity.pdbx_description
1 polymer ?
#
loop_
_entity_poly.entity_id
_entity_poly.type
_entity_poly.pdbx_seq_one_letter_code
_entity_poly.pdbx_strand_id
1 'polypeptide(L)'
;MRRLEEARVQKDVAEATRAIKQQEQQKSLRNLNNFCSQIGDDRPISFCHFSPDSKMLATASWSGLCKLWSVPDCSLLRTLRGHNTNVGAIVFRPQAGVSLDQSDVSLASCAGDGSVKLWNLER
;
A
#
# COMPACT_ATOMS: atom_id res chain seq x y z
N MET A 1 27.21 3.99 3.36
CA MET A 1 27.61 5.23 4.02
C MET A 1 26.41 5.96 4.64
N ARG A 2 25.39 6.37 3.86
CA ARG A 2 24.21 7.13 4.33
C ARG A 2 23.47 6.56 5.56
N ARG A 3 23.13 5.27 5.57
CA ARG A 3 22.45 4.62 6.73
C ARG A 3 23.27 4.65 8.03
N LEU A 4 24.60 4.62 7.91
CA LEU A 4 25.51 4.58 9.06
C LEU A 4 25.74 5.99 9.63
N GLU A 5 25.70 7.01 8.78
CA GLU A 5 25.70 8.42 9.16
C GLU A 5 24.38 8.81 9.84
N GLU A 6 23.23 8.38 9.29
CA GLU A 6 21.91 8.57 9.91
C GLU A 6 21.82 7.92 11.30
N ALA A 7 22.37 6.71 11.47
CA ALA A 7 22.42 6.05 12.76
C ALA A 7 23.31 6.78 13.78
N ARG A 8 24.41 7.42 13.34
CA ARG A 8 25.26 8.25 14.19
C ARG A 8 24.54 9.50 14.65
N VAL A 9 23.89 10.23 13.72
CA VAL A 9 23.08 11.41 14.04
C VAL A 9 21.95 11.04 14.99
N GLN A 10 21.28 9.91 14.76
CA GLN A 10 20.25 9.42 15.69
C GLN A 10 20.82 9.12 17.07
N LYS A 11 22.05 8.60 17.16
CA LYS A 11 22.74 8.30 18.43
C LYS A 11 23.19 9.57 19.18
N ASP A 12 23.38 10.68 18.48
CA ASP A 12 23.75 11.97 19.08
C ASP A 12 22.54 12.75 19.61
N VAL A 13 21.31 12.39 19.23
CA VAL A 13 20.08 12.99 19.79
C VAL A 13 19.95 12.62 21.27
N ALA A 14 19.78 13.59 22.16
CA ALA A 14 19.60 13.35 23.60
C ALA A 14 18.51 12.30 23.88
N GLU A 15 18.75 11.39 24.83
CA GLU A 15 17.80 10.31 25.13
C GLU A 15 16.42 10.84 25.53
N ALA A 16 16.39 12.00 26.21
CA ALA A 16 15.16 12.69 26.59
C ALA A 16 14.28 13.06 25.38
N THR A 17 14.85 13.57 24.28
CA THR A 17 14.06 13.96 23.09
C THR A 17 13.58 12.74 22.31
N ARG A 18 14.33 11.62 22.32
CA ARG A 18 13.84 10.35 21.77
C ARG A 18 12.67 9.80 22.57
N ALA A 19 12.76 9.85 23.90
CA ALA A 19 11.70 9.39 24.79
C ALA A 19 10.41 10.20 24.60
N ILE A 20 10.52 11.53 24.47
CA ILE A 20 9.38 12.41 24.16
C ILE A 20 8.74 12.02 22.82
N LYS A 21 9.54 11.91 21.76
CA LYS A 21 9.03 11.53 20.42
C LYS A 21 8.36 10.15 20.42
N GLN A 22 8.94 9.19 21.14
CA GLN A 22 8.36 7.86 21.31
C GLN A 22 7.04 7.91 22.07
N GLN A 23 6.94 8.75 23.10
CA GLN A 23 5.71 8.95 23.85
C GLN A 23 4.61 9.61 23.00
N GLU A 24 4.94 10.61 22.17
CA GLU A 24 4.01 11.23 21.21
C GLU A 24 3.50 10.22 20.18
N GLN A 25 4.41 9.42 19.60
CA GLN A 25 4.03 8.34 18.69
C GLN A 25 3.11 7.35 19.37
N GLN A 26 3.43 6.94 20.61
CA GLN A 26 2.58 6.02 21.37
C GLN A 26 1.21 6.61 21.66
N LYS A 27 1.12 7.91 22.00
CA LYS A 27 -0.16 8.62 22.18
C LYS A 27 -0.97 8.64 20.88
N SER A 28 -0.34 8.92 19.75
CA SER A 28 -0.99 8.90 18.43
C SER A 28 -1.51 7.51 18.08
N LEU A 29 -0.70 6.46 18.28
CA LEU A 29 -1.09 5.06 18.01
C LEU A 29 -2.28 4.61 18.88
N ARG A 30 -2.35 5.08 20.13
CA ARG A 30 -3.48 4.77 21.03
C ARG A 30 -4.80 5.40 20.58
N ASN A 31 -4.76 6.47 19.81
CA ASN A 31 -5.92 7.19 19.32
C ASN A 31 -6.28 6.83 17.86
N LEU A 32 -5.75 5.72 17.33
CA LEU A 32 -6.10 5.24 15.99
C LEU A 32 -7.51 4.66 16.00
N ASN A 33 -8.44 5.42 15.41
CA ASN A 33 -9.82 5.01 15.19
C ASN A 33 -10.06 4.73 13.71
N ASN A 34 -11.13 3.99 13.40
CA ASN A 34 -11.58 3.81 12.03
C ASN A 34 -12.04 5.16 11.43
N PHE A 35 -11.39 5.59 10.34
CA PHE A 35 -11.69 6.83 9.64
C PHE A 35 -12.73 6.65 8.51
N CYS A 36 -12.53 5.67 7.63
CA CYS A 36 -13.50 5.28 6.59
C CYS A 36 -13.62 3.75 6.49
N SER A 37 -14.83 3.31 6.15
CA SER A 37 -15.13 1.91 5.85
C SER A 37 -15.91 1.82 4.55
N GLN A 38 -15.51 0.91 3.67
CA GLN A 38 -16.12 0.73 2.37
C GLN A 38 -16.21 -0.74 2.00
N ILE A 39 -17.29 -1.10 1.28
CA ILE A 39 -17.48 -2.45 0.75
C ILE A 39 -16.57 -2.62 -0.47
N GLY A 40 -15.60 -3.53 -0.35
CA GLY A 40 -14.67 -3.81 -1.43
C GLY A 40 -15.20 -4.76 -2.49
N ASP A 41 -15.88 -5.85 -2.11
CA ASP A 41 -16.46 -6.83 -3.05
C ASP A 41 -17.49 -7.74 -2.36
N ASP A 42 -18.15 -8.59 -3.14
CA ASP A 42 -19.06 -9.65 -2.66
C ASP A 42 -18.33 -10.87 -2.06
N ARG A 43 -17.03 -11.00 -2.38
CA ARG A 43 -16.12 -12.03 -1.90
C ARG A 43 -15.09 -11.41 -0.94
N PRO A 44 -14.52 -12.21 -0.03
CA PRO A 44 -13.55 -11.69 0.93
C PRO A 44 -12.32 -11.13 0.22
N ILE A 45 -11.82 -10.03 0.78
CA ILE A 45 -10.58 -9.39 0.37
C ILE A 45 -9.43 -10.19 1.01
N SER A 46 -8.48 -10.63 0.19
CA SER A 46 -7.32 -11.40 0.63
C SER A 46 -6.14 -10.53 1.04
N PHE A 47 -5.99 -9.36 0.42
CA PHE A 47 -4.84 -8.49 0.61
C PHE A 47 -5.15 -7.03 0.30
N CYS A 48 -4.43 -6.11 0.94
CA CYS A 48 -4.40 -4.70 0.57
C CYS A 48 -2.99 -4.13 0.68
N HIS A 49 -2.65 -3.17 -0.19
CA HIS A 49 -1.34 -2.53 -0.21
C HIS A 49 -1.47 -1.06 -0.60
N PHE A 50 -0.85 -0.16 0.17
CA PHE A 50 -0.79 1.26 -0.20
C PHE A 50 0.20 1.49 -1.34
N SER A 51 -0.07 2.52 -2.14
CA SER A 51 0.93 3.05 -3.06
C SER A 51 2.08 3.71 -2.29
N PRO A 52 3.30 3.79 -2.86
CA PRO A 52 4.43 4.44 -2.21
C PRO A 52 4.21 5.92 -1.85
N ASP A 53 3.33 6.60 -2.59
CA ASP A 53 2.93 7.99 -2.34
C ASP A 53 1.73 8.13 -1.39
N SER A 54 1.20 7.02 -0.87
CA SER A 54 0.05 6.94 0.05
C SER A 54 -1.26 7.53 -0.47
N LYS A 55 -1.39 7.82 -1.77
CA LYS A 55 -2.61 8.36 -2.38
C LYS A 55 -3.58 7.30 -2.88
N MET A 56 -3.11 6.07 -3.04
CA MET A 56 -3.90 4.96 -3.56
C MET A 56 -3.79 3.73 -2.65
N LEU A 57 -4.84 2.92 -2.66
CA LEU A 57 -4.87 1.60 -2.03
C LEU A 57 -5.26 0.57 -3.08
N ALA A 58 -4.46 -0.48 -3.24
CA ALA A 58 -4.83 -1.63 -4.06
C ALA A 58 -5.36 -2.74 -3.15
N THR A 59 -6.46 -3.40 -3.56
CA THR A 59 -7.07 -4.51 -2.83
C THR A 59 -7.24 -5.71 -3.76
N ALA A 60 -6.95 -6.91 -3.27
CA ALA A 60 -7.13 -8.18 -3.97
C ALA A 60 -8.35 -8.93 -3.39
N SER A 61 -9.20 -9.48 -4.26
CA SER A 61 -10.41 -10.20 -3.87
C SER A 61 -10.40 -11.65 -4.34
N TRP A 62 -11.07 -12.52 -3.57
CA TRP A 62 -11.32 -13.90 -3.99
C TRP A 62 -12.31 -14.03 -5.16
N SER A 63 -12.92 -12.93 -5.61
CA SER A 63 -13.72 -12.88 -6.84
C SER A 63 -12.87 -12.93 -8.13
N GLY A 64 -11.54 -12.80 -8.02
CA GLY A 64 -10.66 -12.60 -9.18
C GLY A 64 -10.45 -11.13 -9.54
N LEU A 65 -11.09 -10.20 -8.82
CA LEU A 65 -10.94 -8.77 -9.05
C LEU A 65 -9.82 -8.20 -8.16
N CYS A 66 -9.02 -7.31 -8.74
CA CYS A 66 -8.24 -6.37 -7.96
C CYS A 66 -8.85 -4.97 -8.14
N LYS A 67 -9.02 -4.22 -7.07
CA LYS A 67 -9.58 -2.86 -7.10
C LYS A 67 -8.56 -1.86 -6.58
N LEU A 68 -8.65 -0.65 -7.11
CA LEU A 68 -7.77 0.47 -6.79
C LEU A 68 -8.64 1.61 -6.26
N TRP A 69 -8.27 2.13 -5.10
CA TRP A 69 -9.05 3.10 -4.35
C TRP A 69 -8.23 4.37 -4.11
N SER A 70 -8.90 5.52 -4.11
CA SER A 70 -8.34 6.80 -3.67
C SER A 70 -8.27 6.84 -2.15
N VAL A 71 -7.20 7.42 -1.62
CA VAL A 71 -6.98 7.67 -0.19
C VAL A 71 -6.84 9.19 0.00
N PRO A 72 -7.55 9.81 0.96
CA PRO A 72 -8.34 9.19 2.03
C PRO A 72 -9.81 8.94 1.68
N ASP A 73 -10.27 9.37 0.50
CA ASP A 73 -11.70 9.44 0.18
C ASP A 73 -12.40 8.08 0.05
N CYS A 74 -11.64 6.97 0.06
CA CYS A 74 -12.19 5.63 -0.11
C CYS A 74 -13.05 5.61 -1.41
N SER A 75 -12.54 6.12 -2.55
CA SER A 75 -13.30 6.16 -3.82
C SER A 75 -12.72 5.18 -4.84
N LEU A 76 -13.57 4.43 -5.53
CA LEU A 76 -13.11 3.42 -6.50
C LEU A 76 -12.55 4.12 -7.75
N LEU A 77 -11.24 4.00 -7.97
CA LEU A 77 -10.55 4.56 -9.14
C LEU A 77 -10.56 3.59 -10.32
N ARG A 78 -10.32 2.30 -10.06
CA ARG A 78 -10.24 1.29 -11.12
C ARG A 78 -10.52 -0.11 -10.61
N THR A 79 -11.09 -0.94 -11.48
CA THR A 79 -11.15 -2.39 -11.31
C THR A 79 -10.26 -3.06 -12.34
N LEU A 80 -9.27 -3.81 -11.88
CA LEU A 80 -8.36 -4.64 -12.67
C LEU A 80 -8.98 -6.02 -12.83
N ARG A 81 -9.39 -6.33 -14.06
CA ARG A 81 -10.03 -7.60 -14.43
C ARG A 81 -9.03 -8.45 -15.20
N GLY A 82 -8.91 -9.73 -14.86
CA GLY A 82 -8.07 -10.65 -15.62
C GLY A 82 -7.68 -11.93 -14.90
N HIS A 83 -7.79 -11.98 -13.57
CA HIS A 83 -7.70 -13.24 -12.82
C HIS A 83 -9.05 -13.94 -12.85
N ASN A 84 -9.01 -15.25 -13.07
CA ASN A 84 -10.22 -16.09 -13.14
C ASN A 84 -10.48 -16.85 -11.83
N THR A 85 -9.57 -16.72 -10.88
CA THR A 85 -9.58 -17.44 -9.60
C THR A 85 -9.24 -16.49 -8.46
N ASN A 86 -9.26 -17.01 -7.23
CA ASN A 86 -8.99 -16.22 -6.04
C ASN A 86 -7.63 -15.52 -6.12
N VAL A 87 -7.62 -14.19 -6.06
CA VAL A 87 -6.37 -13.42 -6.00
C VAL A 87 -5.77 -13.57 -4.61
N GLY A 88 -4.49 -13.89 -4.54
CA GLY A 88 -3.75 -14.05 -3.29
C GLY A 88 -3.23 -12.71 -2.76
N ALA A 89 -2.48 -11.98 -3.58
CA ALA A 89 -1.88 -10.70 -3.20
C ALA A 89 -1.81 -9.73 -4.37
N ILE A 90 -1.72 -8.44 -4.03
CA ILE A 90 -1.42 -7.35 -4.96
C ILE A 90 -0.41 -6.41 -4.31
N VAL A 91 0.60 -6.00 -5.07
CA VAL A 91 1.69 -5.13 -4.58
C VAL A 91 1.98 -4.03 -5.57
N PHE A 92 2.24 -2.83 -5.06
CA PHE A 92 2.81 -1.74 -5.84
C PHE A 92 4.31 -1.91 -5.99
N ARG A 93 4.86 -1.50 -7.13
CA ARG A 93 6.31 -1.34 -7.23
C ARG A 93 6.80 -0.26 -6.25
N PRO A 94 7.98 -0.41 -5.63
CA PRO A 94 8.50 0.56 -4.67
C PRO A 94 8.74 1.97 -5.24
N GLN A 95 8.90 2.11 -6.56
CA GLN A 95 9.11 3.40 -7.25
C GLN A 95 7.85 3.93 -7.97
N ALA A 96 6.69 3.28 -7.83
CA ALA A 96 5.45 3.74 -8.47
C ALA A 96 5.10 5.11 -7.86
N GLY A 97 5.21 6.16 -8.67
CA GLY A 97 4.96 7.54 -8.26
C GLY A 97 6.21 8.42 -8.02
N VAL A 98 7.43 7.85 -8.01
CA VAL A 98 8.68 8.63 -7.74
C VAL A 98 9.57 8.77 -8.98
N SER A 99 9.52 7.83 -9.92
CA SER A 99 10.29 7.87 -11.18
C SER A 99 9.38 8.10 -12.38
N LEU A 100 9.74 9.08 -13.21
CA LEU A 100 9.02 9.74 -14.31
C LEU A 100 8.54 8.88 -15.51
N ASP A 101 8.52 7.55 -15.45
CA ASP A 101 8.01 6.76 -16.57
C ASP A 101 6.62 6.18 -16.26
N GLN A 102 5.60 6.80 -16.87
CA GLN A 102 4.20 6.41 -16.76
C GLN A 102 3.87 5.13 -17.55
N SER A 103 4.79 4.64 -18.38
CA SER A 103 4.64 3.41 -19.16
C SER A 103 5.07 2.14 -18.43
N ASP A 104 5.66 2.29 -17.24
CA ASP A 104 6.20 1.19 -16.47
C ASP A 104 5.12 0.38 -15.72
N VAL A 105 5.37 -0.92 -15.63
CA VAL A 105 4.67 -1.85 -14.73
C VAL A 105 4.56 -1.25 -13.33
N SER A 106 3.33 -1.00 -12.89
CA SER A 106 3.05 -0.28 -11.65
C SER A 106 2.62 -1.20 -10.50
N LEU A 107 2.02 -2.34 -10.85
CA LEU A 107 1.45 -3.30 -9.91
C LEU A 107 1.72 -4.73 -10.36
N ALA A 108 1.84 -5.64 -9.39
CA ALA A 108 1.85 -7.08 -9.63
C ALA A 108 0.79 -7.75 -8.76
N SER A 109 0.05 -8.71 -9.31
CA SER A 109 -0.85 -9.56 -8.53
C SER A 109 -0.70 -11.02 -8.88
N CYS A 110 -0.96 -11.90 -7.91
CA CYS A 110 -0.91 -13.35 -8.06
C CYS A 110 -2.25 -13.98 -7.70
N ALA A 111 -2.59 -15.11 -8.33
CA ALA A 111 -3.83 -15.83 -8.09
C ALA A 111 -3.62 -17.34 -7.93
N GLY A 112 -4.66 -18.02 -7.43
CA GLY A 112 -4.65 -19.47 -7.16
C GLY A 112 -4.56 -20.34 -8.42
N ASP A 113 -4.81 -19.78 -9.60
CA ASP A 113 -4.55 -20.43 -10.90
C ASP A 113 -3.07 -20.52 -11.28
N GLY A 114 -2.17 -20.05 -10.41
CA GLY A 114 -0.73 -20.03 -10.66
C GLY A 114 -0.28 -18.88 -11.57
N SER A 115 -1.20 -17.97 -11.94
CA SER A 115 -0.84 -16.81 -12.77
C SER A 115 -0.36 -15.64 -11.92
N VAL A 116 0.63 -14.93 -12.46
CA VAL A 116 1.05 -13.62 -12.01
C VAL A 116 0.78 -12.63 -13.13
N LYS A 117 0.09 -11.53 -12.80
CA LYS A 117 -0.28 -10.48 -13.76
C LYS A 117 0.34 -9.16 -13.32
N LEU A 118 0.94 -8.49 -14.30
CA LEU A 118 1.50 -7.17 -14.16
C LEU A 118 0.49 -6.16 -14.71
N TRP A 119 0.34 -5.02 -14.02
CA TRP A 119 -0.62 -4.00 -14.39
C TRP A 119 0.05 -2.64 -14.48
N ASN A 120 -0.39 -1.89 -15.49
CA ASN A 120 -0.09 -0.47 -15.64
C ASN A 120 -1.25 0.36 -15.10
N LEU A 121 -0.91 1.54 -14.57
CA LEU A 121 -1.92 2.52 -14.13
C LEU A 121 -2.50 3.30 -15.33
N GLU A 122 -1.85 3.27 -16.48
CA GLU A 122 -2.37 3.79 -17.75
C GLU A 122 -2.66 2.66 -18.75
N ARG A 123 -3.32 3.02 -19.85
CA ARG A 123 -3.82 2.06 -20.86
C ARG A 123 -2.76 1.76 -21.91
#